data_AF-A0A935VFD8-F1
#
_entry.id   AF-A0A935VFD8-F1
#
_cell.length_a   1.000
_cell.length_b   1.000
_cell.length_c   1.000
_cell.angle_alpha   90.00
_cell.angle_beta   90.00
_cell.angle_gamma   90.00
#
_symmetry.space_group_name_H-M   'P 1'
#
loop_
_entity.id
_entity.type
_entity.pdbx_description
1 polymer ?
#
loop_
_entity_poly.entity_id
_entity_poly.type
_entity_poly.pdbx_seq_one_letter_code
_entity_poly.pdbx_strand_id
1 'polypeptide(L)'
;MLKNILKTLQETGDIVVEKASELNDAAKEKFQEAKEQTRDKVLSIIEEWVELLPKLMALGFEMTSFGISMSLSPCMLAELKGKTDDFSEERIKELLEIHKEDKSLKLFLNVIKTTFVLHKKTNAGMKDDLIVRVEVKLSPEIKVFIGQPQLT
;
A
#
# COMPACT_ATOMS: atom_id res chain seq x y z
N MET A 1 -7.44 21.29 -1.57
CA MET A 1 -8.49 20.26 -1.39
C MET A 1 -8.08 19.17 -0.40
N LEU A 2 -6.86 18.61 -0.47
CA LEU A 2 -6.32 17.64 0.51
C LEU A 2 -6.45 18.06 1.98
N LYS A 3 -6.17 19.33 2.31
CA LYS A 3 -6.32 19.89 3.67
C LYS A 3 -7.73 19.79 4.26
N ASN A 4 -8.77 19.80 3.41
CA ASN A 4 -10.15 19.70 3.87
C ASN A 4 -10.55 18.24 4.12
N ILE A 5 -9.99 17.30 3.35
CA ILE A 5 -10.19 15.86 3.56
C ILE A 5 -9.54 15.44 4.88
N LEU A 6 -8.32 15.88 5.16
CA LEU A 6 -7.61 15.64 6.43
C LEU A 6 -8.38 16.10 7.65
N LYS A 7 -8.98 17.29 7.59
CA LYS A 7 -9.80 17.83 8.69
C LYS A 7 -11.04 16.97 8.97
N THR A 8 -11.69 16.48 7.91
CA THR A 8 -12.87 15.59 8.04
C THR A 8 -12.49 14.20 8.57
N LEU A 9 -11.26 13.74 8.30
CA LEU A 9 -10.70 12.45 8.79
C LEU A 9 -10.32 12.48 10.28
N GLN A 10 -10.00 13.67 10.82
CA GLN A 10 -9.74 13.86 12.25
C GLN A 10 -11.03 13.75 13.07
N GLU A 11 -12.13 14.34 12.59
CA GLU A 11 -13.41 14.46 13.30
C GLU A 11 -14.15 13.11 13.48
N THR A 12 -13.76 12.05 12.77
CA THR A 12 -14.45 10.73 12.80
C THR A 12 -13.78 9.69 13.73
N GLY A 13 -12.65 10.02 14.36
CA GLY A 13 -11.79 9.05 15.07
C GLY A 13 -12.11 8.74 16.54
N ASP A 14 -13.06 9.44 17.16
CA ASP A 14 -13.13 9.56 18.63
C ASP A 14 -13.98 8.50 19.36
N ILE A 15 -14.41 7.39 18.72
CA ILE A 15 -15.43 6.49 19.31
C ILE A 15 -14.91 5.07 19.65
N VAL A 16 -13.61 4.83 19.87
CA VAL A 16 -13.16 3.45 20.26
C VAL A 16 -12.20 3.44 21.45
N VAL A 17 -12.79 3.44 22.65
CA VAL A 17 -12.12 3.19 23.94
C VAL A 17 -12.91 2.15 24.74
N GLU A 18 -12.65 0.86 24.51
CA GLU A 18 -13.01 -0.19 25.49
C GLU A 18 -11.92 -1.26 25.54
N LYS A 19 -10.96 -1.07 26.48
CA LYS A 19 -10.16 -2.06 27.24
C LYS A 19 -8.98 -1.36 27.95
N ALA A 20 -9.27 -0.34 28.76
CA ALA A 20 -8.26 0.47 29.47
C ALA A 20 -8.46 0.47 31.01
N SER A 21 -9.15 -0.54 31.56
CA SER A 21 -9.56 -0.53 32.98
C SER A 21 -8.49 -0.99 33.99
N GLU A 22 -7.30 -1.42 33.55
CA GLU A 22 -6.25 -1.96 34.45
C GLU A 22 -4.97 -1.10 34.51
N LEU A 23 -4.93 0.03 33.79
CA LEU A 23 -3.77 0.93 33.76
C LEU A 23 -3.97 2.12 34.71
N ASN A 24 -2.91 2.57 35.39
CA ASN A 24 -2.98 3.86 36.11
C ASN A 24 -3.10 5.03 35.12
N ASP A 25 -3.48 6.20 35.61
CA ASP A 25 -3.79 7.33 34.71
C ASP A 25 -2.58 7.79 33.87
N ALA A 26 -1.36 7.73 34.42
CA ALA A 26 -0.13 8.02 33.67
C ALA A 26 0.18 6.97 32.58
N ALA A 27 -0.22 5.70 32.77
CA ALA A 27 -0.08 4.65 31.78
C ALA A 27 -1.17 4.74 30.71
N LYS A 28 -2.38 5.20 31.05
CA LYS A 28 -3.44 5.51 30.07
C LYS A 28 -3.02 6.67 29.17
N GLU A 29 -2.49 7.76 29.73
CA GLU A 29 -2.02 8.92 28.94
C GLU A 29 -0.92 8.51 27.95
N LYS A 30 0.14 7.84 28.42
CA LYS A 30 1.21 7.35 27.54
C LYS A 30 0.72 6.37 26.46
N PHE A 31 -0.29 5.56 26.79
CA PHE A 31 -0.88 4.62 25.84
C PHE A 31 -1.67 5.36 24.75
N GLN A 32 -2.45 6.39 25.11
CA GLN A 32 -3.16 7.21 24.13
C GLN A 32 -2.19 8.00 23.25
N GLU A 33 -1.14 8.59 23.82
CA GLU A 33 -0.11 9.29 23.03
C GLU A 33 0.58 8.34 22.03
N ALA A 34 0.94 7.13 22.44
CA ALA A 34 1.54 6.14 21.55
C ALA A 34 0.59 5.68 20.44
N LYS A 35 -0.71 5.62 20.74
CA LYS A 35 -1.79 5.26 19.82
C LYS A 35 -1.97 6.33 18.76
N GLU A 36 -2.02 7.60 19.18
CA GLU A 36 -2.10 8.76 18.28
C GLU A 36 -0.86 8.88 17.39
N GLN A 37 0.34 8.76 17.96
CA GLN A 37 1.58 8.79 17.17
C GLN A 37 1.65 7.67 16.14
N THR A 38 1.19 6.47 16.50
CA THR A 38 1.11 5.34 15.56
C THR A 38 0.11 5.62 14.45
N ARG A 39 -1.07 6.17 14.80
CA ARG A 39 -2.10 6.54 13.83
C ARG A 39 -1.60 7.58 12.84
N ASP A 40 -0.96 8.65 13.31
CA ASP A 40 -0.41 9.72 12.46
C ASP A 40 0.66 9.21 11.50
N LYS A 41 1.54 8.31 11.98
CA LYS A 41 2.51 7.63 11.11
C LYS A 41 1.84 6.83 10.01
N VAL A 42 0.81 6.05 10.34
CA VAL A 42 0.07 5.27 9.34
C VAL A 42 -0.61 6.18 8.33
N LEU A 43 -1.21 7.29 8.76
CA LEU A 43 -1.84 8.26 7.86
C LEU A 43 -0.81 8.90 6.91
N SER A 44 0.37 9.28 7.41
CA SER A 44 1.45 9.81 6.57
C SER A 44 1.93 8.79 5.52
N ILE A 45 2.02 7.51 5.88
CA ILE A 45 2.36 6.45 4.92
C ILE A 45 1.23 6.30 3.89
N ILE A 46 -0.04 6.33 4.31
CA ILE A 46 -1.18 6.28 3.39
C ILE A 46 -1.14 7.46 2.41
N GLU A 47 -0.83 8.67 2.88
CA GLU A 47 -0.68 9.85 2.01
C GLU A 47 0.43 9.66 0.97
N GLU A 48 1.61 9.19 1.38
CA GLU A 48 2.72 8.88 0.46
C GLU A 48 2.27 7.90 -0.64
N TRP A 49 1.53 6.86 -0.25
CA TRP A 49 1.03 5.86 -1.19
C TRP A 49 -0.06 6.41 -2.11
N VAL A 50 -0.98 7.25 -1.61
CA VAL A 50 -2.00 7.92 -2.43
C VAL A 50 -1.34 8.82 -3.48
N GLU A 51 -0.27 9.53 -3.14
CA GLU A 51 0.52 10.34 -4.09
C GLU A 51 1.30 9.49 -5.10
N LEU A 52 1.61 8.24 -4.75
CA LEU A 52 2.27 7.28 -5.64
C LEU A 52 1.31 6.70 -6.69
N LEU A 53 0.03 6.51 -6.38
CA LEU A 53 -0.93 5.85 -7.29
C LEU A 53 -0.99 6.50 -8.69
N PRO A 54 -1.04 7.84 -8.86
CA PRO A 54 -0.99 8.46 -10.19
C PRO A 54 0.28 8.13 -10.98
N LYS A 55 1.43 8.02 -10.31
CA LYS A 55 2.68 7.63 -10.96
C LYS A 55 2.59 6.19 -11.46
N LEU A 56 2.01 5.29 -10.68
CA LEU A 56 1.78 3.90 -11.10
C LEU A 56 0.86 3.84 -12.32
N MET A 57 -0.20 4.65 -12.34
CA MET A 57 -1.07 4.73 -13.52
C MET A 57 -0.33 5.23 -14.77
N ALA A 58 0.54 6.23 -14.62
CA ALA A 58 1.38 6.72 -15.70
C ALA A 58 2.40 5.69 -16.21
N LEU A 59 2.76 4.70 -15.39
CA LEU A 59 3.62 3.57 -15.77
C LEU A 59 2.88 2.46 -16.52
N GLY A 60 1.56 2.57 -16.70
CA GLY A 60 0.76 1.59 -17.44
C GLY A 60 -0.13 0.69 -16.58
N PHE A 61 -0.28 0.99 -15.28
CA PHE A 61 -1.25 0.31 -14.44
C PHE A 61 -2.64 0.95 -14.53
N GLU A 62 -3.67 0.12 -14.52
CA GLU A 62 -5.07 0.49 -14.33
C GLU A 62 -5.48 0.21 -12.88
N MET A 63 -6.18 1.15 -12.24
CA MET A 63 -6.76 0.90 -10.91
C MET A 63 -8.06 0.11 -11.05
N THR A 64 -8.09 -1.13 -10.56
CA THR A 64 -9.29 -1.98 -10.60
C THR A 64 -10.10 -1.91 -9.30
N SER A 65 -9.46 -1.58 -8.18
CA SER A 65 -10.13 -1.40 -6.90
C SER A 65 -9.36 -0.42 -6.00
N PHE A 66 -10.08 0.37 -5.21
CA PHE A 66 -9.51 1.27 -4.22
C PHE A 66 -10.45 1.36 -3.01
N GLY A 67 -9.88 1.35 -1.80
CA GLY A 67 -10.64 1.47 -0.56
C GLY A 67 -9.79 2.01 0.59
N ILE A 68 -10.45 2.63 1.56
CA ILE A 68 -9.84 3.07 2.81
C ILE A 68 -10.72 2.62 3.96
N SER A 69 -10.09 2.03 4.98
CA SER A 69 -10.70 1.77 6.28
C SER A 69 -10.20 2.82 7.27
N MET A 70 -11.11 3.60 7.83
CA MET A 70 -10.83 4.56 8.89
C MET A 70 -11.26 3.95 10.22
N SER A 71 -10.29 3.36 10.91
CA SER A 71 -10.48 2.81 12.25
C SER A 71 -9.32 3.28 13.13
N LEU A 72 -9.22 2.71 14.33
CA LEU A 72 -8.02 2.87 15.14
C LEU A 72 -6.73 2.46 14.39
N SER A 73 -6.84 1.52 13.47
CA SER A 73 -5.75 1.14 12.57
C SER A 73 -6.19 1.47 11.14
N PRO A 74 -5.93 2.70 10.67
CA PRO A 74 -6.25 3.06 9.30
C PRO A 74 -5.56 2.13 8.31
N CYS A 75 -6.20 1.90 7.17
CA CYS A 75 -5.65 1.07 6.12
C CYS A 75 -6.13 1.55 4.75
N MET A 76 -5.23 1.62 3.77
CA MET A 76 -5.58 1.79 2.36
C MET A 76 -5.43 0.46 1.64
N LEU A 77 -6.36 0.17 0.73
CA LEU A 77 -6.35 -0.98 -0.17
C LEU A 77 -6.39 -0.46 -1.59
N ALA A 78 -5.51 -0.98 -2.45
CA ALA A 78 -5.56 -0.73 -3.88
C ALA A 78 -5.29 -2.02 -4.64
N GLU A 79 -6.01 -2.24 -5.73
CA GLU A 79 -5.71 -3.26 -6.72
C GLU A 79 -5.43 -2.57 -8.05
N LEU A 80 -4.30 -2.93 -8.63
CA LEU A 80 -3.79 -2.43 -9.89
C LEU A 80 -3.65 -3.58 -10.87
N LYS A 81 -4.00 -3.36 -12.12
CA LYS A 81 -3.84 -4.29 -13.23
C LYS A 81 -2.92 -3.68 -14.28
N GLY A 82 -1.90 -4.42 -14.69
CA GLY A 82 -1.03 -4.09 -15.83
C GLY A 82 -0.92 -5.28 -16.77
N LYS A 83 -0.13 -5.13 -17.84
CA LYS A 83 0.25 -6.25 -18.71
C LYS A 83 1.65 -6.73 -18.37
N THR A 84 1.88 -8.03 -18.36
CA THR A 84 3.21 -8.57 -18.10
C THR A 84 4.27 -8.11 -19.11
N ASP A 85 3.86 -7.90 -20.35
CA ASP A 85 4.75 -7.49 -21.45
C ASP A 85 5.26 -6.05 -21.30
N ASP A 86 4.51 -5.19 -20.59
CA ASP A 86 4.91 -3.80 -20.32
C ASP A 86 5.99 -3.72 -19.23
N PHE A 87 6.23 -4.81 -18.49
CA PHE A 87 7.16 -4.89 -17.36
C PHE A 87 8.24 -5.95 -17.57
N SER A 88 8.96 -5.84 -18.69
CA SER A 88 10.17 -6.65 -18.93
C SER A 88 11.23 -6.41 -17.84
N GLU A 89 12.17 -7.34 -17.70
CA GLU A 89 13.22 -7.23 -16.69
C GLU A 89 14.10 -5.99 -16.91
N GLU A 90 14.41 -5.67 -18.16
CA GLU A 90 15.14 -4.49 -18.59
C GLU A 90 14.36 -3.22 -18.26
N ARG A 91 13.05 -3.21 -18.56
CA ARG A 91 12.19 -2.07 -18.26
C ARG A 91 12.09 -1.80 -16.77
N ILE A 92 11.94 -2.84 -15.95
CA ILE A 92 11.90 -2.68 -14.49
C ILE A 92 13.25 -2.16 -13.96
N LYS A 93 14.39 -2.62 -14.50
CA LYS A 93 15.72 -2.10 -14.13
C LYS A 93 15.86 -0.62 -14.47
N GLU A 94 15.40 -0.20 -15.65
CA GLU A 94 15.40 1.20 -16.07
C GLU A 94 14.55 2.07 -15.13
N LEU A 95 13.32 1.63 -14.83
CA LEU A 95 12.41 2.33 -13.92
C LEU A 95 12.99 2.48 -12.51
N LEU A 96 13.69 1.46 -12.01
CA LEU A 96 14.36 1.49 -10.71
C LEU A 96 15.50 2.52 -10.66
N GLU A 97 16.20 2.77 -11.76
CA GLU A 97 17.25 3.79 -11.84
C GLU A 97 16.66 5.20 -11.97
N ILE A 98 15.65 5.37 -12.84
CA ILE A 98 14.93 6.66 -13.01
C ILE A 98 14.35 7.12 -11.68
N HIS A 99 13.78 6.20 -10.90
CA HIS A 99 13.08 6.49 -9.65
C HIS A 99 13.88 6.08 -8.40
N LYS A 100 15.22 6.15 -8.45
CA LYS A 100 16.09 5.64 -7.37
C LYS A 100 15.90 6.27 -5.99
N GLU A 101 15.32 7.47 -5.92
CA GLU A 101 15.03 8.20 -4.68
C GLU A 101 13.60 7.93 -4.14
N ASP A 102 12.70 7.36 -4.94
CA ASP A 102 11.32 7.09 -4.54
C ASP A 102 11.23 5.70 -3.88
N LYS A 103 11.26 5.68 -2.54
CA LYS A 103 11.35 4.44 -1.75
C LYS A 103 10.15 3.52 -1.97
N SER A 104 8.94 4.06 -1.95
CA SER A 104 7.70 3.27 -2.11
C SER A 104 7.56 2.74 -3.53
N LEU A 105 7.89 3.54 -4.55
CA LEU A 105 7.93 3.06 -5.93
C LEU A 105 8.96 1.96 -6.14
N LYS A 106 10.15 2.09 -5.55
CA LYS A 106 11.19 1.04 -5.60
C LYS A 106 10.73 -0.25 -4.94
N LEU A 107 10.07 -0.16 -3.79
CA LEU A 107 9.51 -1.33 -3.13
C LEU A 107 8.53 -2.03 -4.07
N PHE A 108 7.60 -1.28 -4.65
CA PHE A 108 6.61 -1.77 -5.62
C PHE A 108 7.27 -2.49 -6.82
N LEU A 109 8.21 -1.83 -7.49
CA LEU A 109 8.92 -2.38 -8.66
C LEU A 109 9.79 -3.60 -8.32
N ASN A 110 10.43 -3.61 -7.15
CA ASN A 110 11.25 -4.74 -6.72
C ASN A 110 10.41 -5.99 -6.43
N VAL A 111 9.21 -5.84 -5.86
CA VAL A 111 8.31 -6.98 -5.64
C VAL A 111 7.87 -7.55 -6.99
N ILE A 112 7.52 -6.71 -7.97
CA ILE A 112 7.20 -7.17 -9.33
C ILE A 112 8.38 -7.93 -9.92
N LYS A 113 9.58 -7.34 -9.94
CA LYS A 113 10.80 -7.98 -10.45
C LYS A 113 11.03 -9.35 -9.80
N THR A 114 10.91 -9.41 -8.48
CA THR A 114 11.10 -10.65 -7.71
C THR A 114 10.07 -11.70 -8.11
N THR A 115 8.80 -11.34 -8.25
CA THR A 115 7.74 -12.24 -8.71
C THR A 115 8.01 -12.79 -10.11
N PHE A 116 8.45 -11.96 -11.06
CA PHE A 116 8.84 -12.44 -12.40
C PHE A 116 10.01 -13.42 -12.34
N VAL A 117 11.06 -13.11 -11.56
CA VAL A 117 12.23 -14.00 -11.39
C VAL A 117 11.81 -15.33 -10.79
N LEU A 118 10.95 -15.33 -9.77
CA LEU A 118 10.47 -16.55 -9.12
C LEU A 118 9.52 -17.34 -10.02
N HIS A 119 8.60 -16.67 -10.73
CA HIS A 119 7.69 -17.32 -11.67
C HIS A 119 8.43 -18.00 -12.83
N LYS A 120 9.46 -17.36 -13.40
CA LYS A 120 10.31 -18.00 -14.44
C LYS A 120 10.93 -19.31 -13.94
N LYS A 121 11.28 -19.42 -12.65
CA LYS A 121 11.84 -20.64 -12.05
C LYS A 121 10.83 -21.77 -11.87
N THR A 122 9.53 -21.51 -11.97
CA THR A 122 8.49 -22.55 -11.86
C THR A 122 8.21 -23.26 -13.18
N ASN A 123 8.75 -22.76 -14.31
CA ASN A 123 8.40 -23.19 -15.67
C ASN A 123 6.90 -23.07 -16.01
N ALA A 124 6.12 -22.31 -15.25
CA ALA A 124 4.73 -22.00 -15.58
C ALA A 124 4.66 -21.06 -16.79
N GLY A 125 3.63 -21.21 -17.62
CA GLY A 125 3.37 -20.31 -18.74
C GLY A 125 3.04 -18.91 -18.25
N MET A 126 3.65 -17.88 -18.87
CA MET A 126 3.33 -16.49 -18.57
C MET A 126 1.87 -16.19 -18.94
N LYS A 127 1.21 -15.38 -18.11
CA LYS A 127 -0.14 -14.89 -18.35
C LYS A 127 -0.06 -13.39 -18.60
N ASP A 128 -0.92 -12.87 -19.47
CA ASP A 128 -0.88 -11.48 -19.90
C ASP A 128 -1.15 -10.49 -18.76
N ASP A 129 -2.03 -10.86 -17.82
CA ASP A 129 -2.42 -10.00 -16.71
C ASP A 129 -1.36 -9.98 -15.60
N LEU A 130 -0.94 -8.79 -15.20
CA LEU A 130 -0.16 -8.55 -13.98
C LEU A 130 -1.07 -7.87 -12.95
N ILE A 131 -1.43 -8.56 -11.87
CA ILE A 131 -2.26 -7.98 -10.81
C ILE A 131 -1.37 -7.64 -9.62
N VAL A 132 -1.48 -6.42 -9.10
CA VAL A 132 -0.77 -5.96 -7.91
C VAL A 132 -1.77 -5.46 -6.90
N ARG A 133 -1.80 -6.09 -5.72
CA ARG A 133 -2.58 -5.63 -4.57
C ARG A 133 -1.66 -4.96 -3.57
N VAL A 134 -2.02 -3.76 -3.17
CA VAL A 134 -1.30 -2.98 -2.16
C VAL A 134 -2.22 -2.79 -0.96
N GLU A 135 -1.72 -3.17 0.21
CA GLU A 135 -2.36 -2.94 1.50
C GLU A 135 -1.43 -2.07 2.34
N VAL A 136 -1.82 -0.81 2.55
CA VAL A 136 -1.02 0.18 3.27
C VAL A 136 -1.54 0.31 4.69
N LYS A 137 -0.82 -0.34 5.59
CA LYS A 137 -0.89 -0.22 7.04
C LYS A 137 0.45 0.30 7.55
N LEU A 138 0.70 0.23 8.86
CA LEU A 138 2.00 0.65 9.44
C LEU A 138 3.20 0.00 8.72
N SER A 139 3.04 -1.25 8.31
CA SER A 139 3.97 -1.95 7.42
C SER A 139 3.25 -2.29 6.10
N PRO A 140 3.48 -1.54 5.01
CA PRO A 140 2.84 -1.80 3.74
C PRO A 140 3.11 -3.21 3.22
N GLU A 141 2.11 -3.82 2.60
CA GLU A 141 2.17 -5.15 2.02
C GLU A 141 1.81 -5.08 0.54
N ILE A 142 2.62 -5.70 -0.31
CA ILE A 142 2.43 -5.73 -1.76
C ILE A 142 2.38 -7.18 -2.20
N LYS A 143 1.29 -7.56 -2.85
CA LYS A 143 1.07 -8.89 -3.42
C LYS A 143 1.01 -8.77 -4.93
N VAL A 144 1.84 -9.51 -5.63
CA VAL A 144 1.89 -9.52 -7.10
C VAL A 144 1.48 -10.90 -7.60
N PHE A 145 0.56 -10.93 -8.56
CA PHE A 145 0.05 -12.14 -9.20
C PHE A 145 0.29 -12.04 -10.71
N ILE A 146 0.74 -13.14 -11.32
CA ILE A 146 0.78 -13.31 -12.77
C ILE A 146 -0.46 -14.12 -13.16
N GLY A 147 -1.34 -13.51 -13.93
CA GLY A 147 -2.71 -13.95 -14.17
C GLY A 147 -3.70 -13.46 -13.11
N GLN A 148 -4.99 -13.68 -13.36
CA GLN A 148 -6.04 -13.36 -12.40
C GLN A 148 -6.16 -14.45 -11.33
N PRO A 149 -5.99 -14.13 -10.05
CA PRO A 149 -6.24 -15.09 -8.97
C PRO A 149 -7.74 -15.43 -8.95
N GLN A 150 -8.08 -16.71 -8.96
CA GLN A 150 -9.46 -17.13 -8.79
C GLN A 150 -9.87 -16.91 -7.34
N LEU A 151 -10.93 -16.14 -7.12
CA LEU A 151 -11.57 -16.02 -5.81
C LEU A 151 -12.26 -17.37 -5.53
N THR A 152 -11.70 -18.15 -4.61
CA THR A 152 -12.38 -19.27 -3.96
C THR A 152 -12.97 -18.82 -2.64
#